data_AF-A0A7V0MTU1-F1
#
_entry.id   AF-A0A7V0MTU1-F1
#
_cell.length_a   1.000
_cell.length_b   1.000
_cell.length_c   1.000
_cell.angle_alpha   90.00
_cell.angle_beta   90.00
_cell.angle_gamma   90.00
#
_symmetry.space_group_name_H-M   'P 1'
#
loop_
_entity.id
_entity.type
_entity.pdbx_description
1 polymer ?
#
loop_
_entity_poly.entity_id
_entity_poly.type
_entity_poly.pdbx_seq_one_letter_code
_entity_poly.pdbx_strand_id
1 'polypeptide(L)' 'VTLQRDGTTLVVVNVPAEVCENCGEAYVDEATAGELLRRAEEATRAGVVLDIREYVGANKSE' A
#
# COMPACT_ATOMS: atom_id res chain seq x y z
N VAL A 1 1.45 5.29 -1.51
CA VAL A 1 1.21 4.22 -2.52
C VAL A 1 -0.22 4.32 -3.01
N THR A 2 -0.43 4.18 -4.32
CA THR A 2 -1.78 4.15 -4.92
C THR A 2 -1.93 2.84 -5.69
N LEU A 3 -2.98 2.08 -5.38
CA LEU A 3 -3.33 0.83 -6.05
C LEU A 3 -4.70 1.00 -6.73
N GLN A 4 -4.82 0.50 -7.95
CA GLN A 4 -6.05 0.58 -8.74
C GLN A 4 -6.40 -0.79 -9.31
N ARG A 5 -7.67 -1.20 -9.13
CA ARG A 5 -8.19 -2.47 -9.65
C ARG A 5 -9.71 -2.38 -9.78
N ASP A 6 -10.25 -2.82 -10.92
CA ASP A 6 -11.71 -2.99 -11.13
C ASP A 6 -12.56 -1.77 -10.71
N GLY A 7 -12.06 -0.55 -10.97
CA GLY A 7 -12.74 0.72 -10.61
C GLY A 7 -12.52 1.20 -9.17
N THR A 8 -11.84 0.41 -8.34
CA THR A 8 -11.40 0.77 -6.99
C THR A 8 -10.07 1.53 -7.04
N THR A 9 -9.94 2.62 -6.27
CA THR A 9 -8.67 3.29 -5.99
C THR A 9 -8.39 3.26 -4.48
N LEU A 10 -7.31 2.58 -4.08
CA LEU A 10 -6.81 2.57 -2.71
C LEU A 10 -5.55 3.43 -2.63
N VAL A 11 -5.58 4.46 -1.78
CA VAL A 11 -4.43 5.31 -1.45
C VAL A 11 -3.99 5.00 -0.04
N VAL A 12 -2.74 4.57 0.13
CA VAL A 12 -2.11 4.38 1.44
C VAL A 12 -0.97 5.37 1.61
N VAL A 13 -1.08 6.25 2.59
CA VAL A 13 -0.08 7.29 2.92
C VAL A 13 0.91 6.79 3.97
N ASN A 14 2.08 7.42 4.05
CA ASN A 14 3.13 7.10 5.02
C ASN A 14 3.63 5.64 4.98
N VAL A 15 3.60 5.02 3.80
CA VAL A 15 4.13 3.67 3.60
C VAL A 15 5.66 3.72 3.63
N PRO A 16 6.33 2.92 4.48
CA PRO A 16 7.79 2.84 4.48
C PRO A 16 8.29 2.27 3.16
N ALA A 17 9.33 2.88 2.60
CA ALA A 17 9.94 2.44 1.36
C ALA A 17 11.46 2.66 1.42
N GLU A 18 12.21 1.73 0.84
CA GLU A 18 13.61 1.92 0.49
C GLU A 18 13.68 2.69 -0.81
N VAL A 19 14.55 3.71 -0.88
CA VAL A 19 14.73 4.51 -2.09
C VAL A 19 16.10 4.20 -2.67
N CYS A 20 16.16 3.83 -3.94
CA CYS A 20 17.43 3.64 -4.63
C CYS A 20 18.16 4.98 -4.75
N GLU A 21 19.35 5.07 -4.18
CA GLU A 21 20.16 6.30 -4.18
C GLU A 21 20.60 6.73 -5.59
N ASN A 22 20.63 5.80 -6.56
CA ASN A 22 21.09 6.08 -7.92
C ASN A 22 19.98 6.56 -8.87
N CYS A 23 18.76 6.02 -8.78
CA CYS A 23 17.66 6.37 -9.68
C CYS A 23 16.45 7.03 -8.99
N GLY A 24 16.38 7.01 -7.66
CA GLY A 24 15.27 7.58 -6.88
C GLY A 24 13.99 6.73 -6.87
N GLU A 25 14.04 5.50 -7.40
CA GLU A 25 12.89 4.59 -7.38
C GLU A 25 12.63 4.09 -5.94
N ALA A 26 11.35 4.09 -5.54
CA ALA A 26 10.91 3.64 -4.23
C ALA A 26 10.43 2.18 -4.28
N TYR A 27 10.99 1.35 -3.41
CA TYR A 27 10.68 -0.06 -3.24
C TYR A 27 10.05 -0.28 -1.86
N VAL A 28 9.05 -1.13 -1.80
CA VAL A 28 8.49 -1.62 -0.53
C VAL A 28 8.91 -3.07 -0.34
N ASP A 29 9.12 -3.49 0.90
CA ASP A 29 9.45 -4.89 1.18
C ASP A 29 8.27 -5.83 0.85
N GLU A 30 8.57 -7.13 0.72
CA GLU A 30 7.59 -8.14 0.34
C GLU A 30 6.39 -8.20 1.31
N ALA A 31 6.65 -8.04 2.62
CA ALA A 31 5.61 -8.06 3.64
C ALA A 31 4.64 -6.87 3.48
N THR A 32 5.17 -5.68 3.24
CA THR A 32 4.41 -4.45 2.99
C THR A 32 3.64 -4.56 1.69
N ALA A 33 4.26 -5.04 0.60
CA ALA A 33 3.58 -5.27 -0.66
C ALA A 33 2.39 -6.24 -0.50
N GLY A 34 2.61 -7.38 0.17
CA GLY A 34 1.58 -8.38 0.43
C GLY A 34 0.39 -7.81 1.21
N GLU A 35 0.66 -7.02 2.27
CA GLU A 35 -0.39 -6.39 3.06
C GLU A 35 -1.18 -5.34 2.26
N LEU A 36 -0.51 -4.52 1.45
CA LEU A 36 -1.18 -3.53 0.60
C LEU A 36 -2.07 -4.20 -0.45
N LEU A 37 -1.60 -5.29 -1.07
CA LEU A 37 -2.37 -6.07 -2.03
C LEU A 37 -3.60 -6.72 -1.38
N ARG A 38 -3.45 -7.30 -0.18
CA ARG A 38 -4.57 -7.87 0.58
C ARG A 38 -5.65 -6.81 0.87
N ARG A 39 -5.25 -5.61 1.30
CA ARG A 39 -6.17 -4.49 1.54
C ARG A 39 -6.87 -4.01 0.27
N ALA A 40 -6.16 -3.94 -0.85
CA ALA A 40 -6.74 -3.58 -2.15
C ALA A 40 -7.78 -4.59 -2.60
N GLU A 41 -7.52 -5.88 -2.40
CA GLU A 41 -8.48 -6.95 -2.70
C GLU A 41 -9.73 -6.86 -1.82
N GLU A 42 -9.56 -6.58 -0.53
CA GLU A 42 -10.66 -6.36 0.40
C GLU A 42 -11.55 -5.17 0.00
N ALA A 43 -10.93 -4.04 -0.35
CA ALA A 43 -11.64 -2.85 -0.81
C ALA A 43 -12.42 -3.13 -2.12
N THR A 44 -11.76 -3.81 -3.06
CA THR A 44 -12.38 -4.22 -4.34
C THR A 44 -13.60 -5.10 -4.11
N ARG A 45 -13.49 -6.15 -3.30
CA ARG A 45 -14.62 -7.06 -2.98
C ARG A 45 -15.77 -6.36 -2.26
N ALA A 46 -15.48 -5.31 -1.49
CA ALA A 46 -16.48 -4.51 -0.81
C ALA A 46 -17.17 -3.49 -1.75
N GLY A 47 -16.75 -3.38 -3.01
CA GLY A 47 -17.30 -2.42 -3.98
C GLY A 47 -16.91 -0.97 -3.68
N VAL A 48 -15.77 -0.76 -2.99
CA VAL A 48 -15.28 0.58 -2.64
C VAL A 48 -14.73 1.26 -3.89
N VAL A 49 -15.12 2.51 -4.14
CA VAL A 49 -14.60 3.28 -5.29
C VAL A 49 -13.31 4.02 -4.94
N LEU A 50 -13.25 4.64 -3.76
CA LEU A 50 -12.09 5.37 -3.27
C LEU A 50 -11.90 5.12 -1.77
N ASP A 51 -10.69 4.74 -1.39
CA ASP A 51 -10.29 4.50 0.00
C ASP A 51 -8.95 5.16 0.27
N ILE A 52 -8.85 5.95 1.35
CA ILE A 52 -7.61 6.63 1.74
C ILE A 52 -7.29 6.22 3.18
N ARG A 53 -6.11 5.63 3.39
CA ARG A 53 -5.69 5.10 4.68
C ARG A 53 -4.27 5.52 5.01
N GLU A 54 -3.99 5.65 6.30
CA GLU A 54 -2.61 5.70 6.78
C GLU A 54 -2.03 4.29 6.88
N TYR A 55 -0.73 4.16 6.59
CA TYR A 55 -0.03 2.91 6.78
C TYR A 55 0.10 2.62 8.28
N VAL A 56 -0.59 1.59 8.73
CA VAL A 56 -0.41 0.98 10.03
C VAL A 56 0.19 -0.39 9.78
N GLY A 57 1.52 -0.48 9.87
CA GLY A 57 2.24 -1.74 9.83
C GLY A 57 1.98 -2.56 11.08
N ALA A 58 2.28 -3.86 11.04
CA ALA A 58 2.43 -4.61 12.28
C ALA A 58 3.57 -3.94 13.05
N ASN A 59 3.30 -3.40 14.25
CA ASN A 59 4.32 -2.83 15.14
C ASN A 59 5.57 -3.71 15.14
N LYS A 60 6.63 -3.30 14.43
CA LYS A 60 7.98 -3.66 14.85
C LYS A 60 8.26 -2.74 16.02
N SER A 61 7.83 -3.17 17.21
CA SER A 61 8.48 -2.71 18.44
C SER A 61 9.98 -2.87 18.26
N GLU A 62 10.69 -1.77 18.53
CA GLU A 62 12.16 -1.66 18.55
C GLU A 62 12.86 -2.85 19.23
#